data_AF-A0AAE3NT35-F1
#
_entry.id   AF-A0AAE3NT35-F1
#
_cell.length_a   1.000
_cell.length_b   1.000
_cell.length_c   1.000
_cell.angle_alpha   90.00
_cell.angle_beta   90.00
_cell.angle_gamma   90.00
#
_symmetry.space_group_name_H-M   'P 1'
#
loop_
_entity.id
_entity.type
_entity.pdbx_description
1 polymer ?
#
loop_
_entity_poly.entity_id
_entity_poly.type
_entity_poly.pdbx_seq_one_letter_code
_entity_poly.pdbx_strand_id
1 'polypeptide(L)'
;MKGKKRIKFVLLTRPDIFDKLNLQNQSARASDNSVVLNWDTTYKHHRQSDLFKLADRFLGRQSGCDFKEGAAWDHYVSKDVLHASVREAGDEVNRSFIEFLRVSWFRPRDIIRSLHICQSQDSCEEYVTREGFERSFKWFSDYLYGEVKDFSRFYFSDDTFDLIERFFSEIQRLDIITYENYMDAHTRFIDKIKSGPSNSSLDPKVEDPDEFLQILYSSNIICWRAENEFGSVDDYWAFRERSATQLDPKVGLYQKYAVHYGLRRALRLTSKIVTGVKD
;
A
#
# COMPACT_ATOMS: atom_id res chain seq x y z
N MET A 1 6.87 -37.27 -37.41
CA MET A 1 6.86 -35.79 -37.55
C MET A 1 7.75 -35.20 -36.46
N LYS A 2 8.83 -34.50 -36.84
CA LYS A 2 9.66 -33.72 -35.90
C LYS A 2 8.77 -32.71 -35.15
N GLY A 3 8.92 -32.66 -33.83
CA GLY A 3 8.06 -31.91 -32.92
C GLY A 3 7.96 -30.44 -33.31
N LYS A 4 6.73 -29.98 -33.59
CA LYS A 4 6.41 -28.55 -33.74
C LYS A 4 6.89 -27.84 -32.48
N LYS A 5 7.88 -26.95 -32.62
CA LYS A 5 8.37 -26.08 -31.54
C LYS A 5 7.16 -25.31 -30.99
N ARG A 6 6.72 -25.64 -29.78
CA ARG A 6 5.65 -24.91 -29.09
C ARG A 6 6.26 -23.63 -28.54
N ILE A 7 5.83 -22.49 -29.08
CA ILE A 7 6.21 -21.18 -28.54
C ILE A 7 5.44 -21.01 -27.21
N LYS A 8 6.18 -20.75 -26.12
CA LYS A 8 5.60 -20.39 -24.83
C LYS A 8 5.78 -18.89 -24.64
N PHE A 9 4.70 -18.19 -24.37
CA PHE A 9 4.72 -16.79 -23.96
C PHE A 9 4.57 -16.74 -22.45
N VAL A 10 5.47 -16.03 -21.78
CA VAL A 10 5.39 -15.75 -20.34
C VAL A 10 5.13 -14.25 -20.20
N LEU A 11 4.03 -13.90 -19.55
CA LEU A 11 3.62 -12.52 -19.33
C LEU A 11 3.59 -12.25 -17.84
N LEU A 12 4.29 -11.20 -17.41
CA LEU A 12 4.12 -10.63 -16.07
C LEU A 12 3.06 -9.52 -16.18
N THR A 13 1.91 -9.73 -15.56
CA THR A 13 0.79 -8.78 -15.60
C THR A 13 0.22 -8.56 -14.20
N ARG A 14 -0.42 -7.41 -14.01
CA ARG A 14 -1.15 -7.11 -12.78
C ARG A 14 -2.43 -7.96 -12.69
N PRO A 15 -2.81 -8.44 -11.49
CA PRO A 15 -4.04 -9.23 -11.28
C PRO A 15 -5.30 -8.52 -11.79
N ASP A 16 -5.41 -7.21 -11.57
CA ASP A 16 -6.56 -6.41 -11.98
C ASP A 16 -6.66 -6.19 -13.50
N ILE A 17 -5.52 -6.10 -14.20
CA ILE A 17 -5.49 -6.06 -15.66
C ILE A 17 -5.87 -7.43 -16.21
N PHE A 18 -5.37 -8.50 -15.59
CA PHE A 18 -5.72 -9.86 -15.95
C PHE A 18 -7.23 -10.07 -15.82
N ASP A 19 -7.85 -9.65 -14.71
CA ASP A 19 -9.30 -9.71 -14.46
C ASP A 19 -10.11 -9.10 -15.61
N LYS A 20 -9.72 -7.90 -16.07
CA LYS A 20 -10.38 -7.21 -17.19
C LYS A 20 -10.24 -7.88 -18.56
N LEU A 21 -9.37 -8.88 -18.74
CA LEU A 21 -9.26 -9.63 -20.00
C LEU A 21 -10.49 -10.52 -20.28
N ASN A 22 -11.39 -10.68 -19.30
CA ASN A 22 -12.65 -11.42 -19.42
C ASN A 22 -12.49 -12.79 -20.09
N LEU A 23 -11.46 -13.54 -19.67
CA LEU A 23 -11.15 -14.85 -20.21
C LEU A 23 -12.15 -15.88 -19.67
N GLN A 24 -12.62 -16.80 -20.52
CA GLN A 24 -13.40 -17.95 -20.04
C GLN A 24 -12.59 -18.78 -19.04
N ASN A 25 -13.22 -19.14 -17.92
CA ASN A 25 -12.63 -19.86 -16.79
C ASN A 25 -11.37 -19.19 -16.23
N GLN A 26 -11.47 -17.90 -15.93
CA GLN A 26 -10.38 -17.06 -15.47
C GLN A 26 -9.68 -17.59 -14.21
N SER A 27 -10.43 -18.01 -13.19
CA SER A 27 -9.86 -18.53 -11.94
C SER A 27 -9.05 -19.80 -12.18
N ALA A 28 -9.55 -20.72 -13.02
CA ALA A 28 -8.81 -21.94 -13.40
C ALA A 28 -7.55 -21.62 -14.23
N ARG A 29 -7.62 -20.60 -15.10
CA ARG A 29 -6.43 -20.14 -15.86
C ARG A 29 -5.40 -19.49 -14.94
N ALA A 30 -5.84 -18.72 -13.95
CA ALA A 30 -4.97 -18.13 -12.94
C ALA A 30 -4.35 -19.22 -12.05
N SER A 31 -5.10 -20.22 -11.61
CA SER A 31 -4.56 -21.30 -10.77
C SER A 31 -3.63 -22.25 -11.54
N ASP A 32 -4.00 -22.64 -12.75
CA ASP A 32 -3.33 -23.75 -13.44
C ASP A 32 -2.19 -23.29 -14.35
N ASN A 33 -2.27 -22.06 -14.86
CA ASN A 33 -1.32 -21.54 -15.86
C ASN A 33 -0.59 -20.27 -15.42
N SER A 34 -0.75 -19.83 -14.18
CA SER A 34 -0.07 -18.65 -13.65
C SER A 34 0.53 -18.91 -12.27
N VAL A 35 1.46 -18.05 -11.87
CA VAL A 35 2.00 -18.02 -10.51
C VAL A 35 1.70 -16.63 -9.97
N VAL A 36 0.88 -16.56 -8.91
CA VAL A 36 0.63 -15.31 -8.20
C VAL A 36 1.78 -15.09 -7.24
N LEU A 37 2.54 -14.01 -7.44
CA LEU A 37 3.61 -13.61 -6.54
C LEU A 37 3.00 -12.97 -5.30
N ASN A 38 3.06 -13.67 -4.16
CA ASN A 38 2.62 -13.15 -2.88
C ASN A 38 3.84 -12.78 -2.02
N TRP A 39 3.92 -11.50 -1.64
CA TRP A 39 4.96 -10.95 -0.77
C TRP A 39 4.43 -10.59 0.61
N ASP A 40 3.17 -10.96 0.91
CA ASP A 40 2.53 -10.65 2.17
C ASP A 40 3.29 -11.28 3.34
N THR A 41 3.25 -10.58 4.46
CA THR A 41 3.89 -11.02 5.71
C THR A 41 3.15 -10.41 6.88
N THR A 42 3.39 -10.95 8.07
CA THR A 42 2.94 -10.36 9.32
C THR A 42 4.09 -9.63 10.03
N TYR A 43 3.79 -8.72 10.94
CA TYR A 43 4.80 -8.09 11.80
C TYR A 43 5.47 -9.13 12.69
N LYS A 44 4.75 -10.16 13.13
CA LYS A 44 5.33 -11.26 13.89
C LYS A 44 6.35 -12.08 13.08
N HIS A 45 6.10 -12.32 11.80
CA HIS A 45 6.91 -13.23 10.97
C HIS A 45 7.75 -12.53 9.90
N HIS A 46 7.86 -11.20 9.93
CA HIS A 46 8.53 -10.40 8.89
C HIS A 46 9.96 -10.85 8.58
N ARG A 47 10.75 -11.27 9.58
CA ARG A 47 12.15 -11.71 9.37
C ARG A 47 12.27 -13.00 8.56
N GLN A 48 11.24 -13.85 8.59
CA GLN A 48 11.22 -15.12 7.85
C GLN A 48 10.62 -14.96 6.46
N SER A 49 10.03 -13.79 6.16
CA SER A 49 9.35 -13.51 4.90
C SER A 49 10.33 -13.45 3.73
N ASP A 50 9.83 -13.81 2.54
CA ASP A 50 10.61 -13.71 1.30
C ASP A 50 10.92 -12.26 0.94
N LEU A 51 10.05 -11.32 1.35
CA LEU A 51 10.27 -9.89 1.18
C LEU A 51 11.49 -9.41 1.98
N PHE A 52 11.61 -9.83 3.25
CA PHE A 52 12.78 -9.51 4.08
C PHE A 52 14.05 -10.15 3.53
N LYS A 53 14.00 -11.44 3.18
CA LYS A 53 15.16 -12.14 2.58
C LYS A 53 15.64 -11.47 1.30
N LEU A 54 14.72 -10.95 0.48
CA LEU A 54 15.05 -10.21 -0.72
C LEU A 54 15.78 -8.91 -0.38
N ALA A 55 15.25 -8.12 0.55
CA ALA A 55 15.85 -6.85 0.97
C ALA A 55 17.24 -7.05 1.60
N ASP A 56 17.38 -8.06 2.48
CA ASP A 56 18.64 -8.43 3.11
C ASP A 56 19.69 -8.86 2.07
N ARG A 57 19.32 -9.75 1.14
CA ARG A 57 20.21 -10.17 0.04
C ARG A 57 20.58 -9.03 -0.89
N PHE A 58 19.66 -8.09 -1.13
CA PHE A 58 19.92 -6.92 -1.95
C PHE A 58 21.03 -6.06 -1.33
N LEU A 59 20.93 -5.76 -0.04
CA LEU A 59 21.95 -5.02 0.70
C LEU A 59 23.29 -5.79 0.76
N GLY A 60 23.24 -7.08 1.10
CA GLY A 60 24.45 -7.91 1.22
C GLY A 60 25.22 -8.01 -0.10
N ARG A 61 24.53 -8.23 -1.23
CA ARG A 61 25.20 -8.35 -2.54
C ARG A 61 25.86 -7.06 -3.03
N GLN A 62 25.38 -5.89 -2.61
CA GLN A 62 25.98 -4.61 -3.00
C GLN A 62 27.26 -4.29 -2.22
N SER A 63 27.40 -4.85 -1.02
CA SER A 63 28.54 -4.59 -0.14
C SER A 63 29.84 -5.32 -0.54
N GLY A 64 29.74 -6.41 -1.31
CA GLY A 64 30.85 -7.34 -1.55
C GLY A 64 31.23 -8.21 -0.34
N CYS A 65 30.56 -8.03 0.81
CA CYS A 65 30.74 -8.83 2.01
C CYS A 65 29.77 -10.02 2.02
N ASP A 66 30.22 -11.16 2.54
CA ASP A 66 29.39 -12.35 2.71
C ASP A 66 28.65 -12.27 4.06
N PHE A 67 27.43 -11.75 4.03
CA PHE A 67 26.56 -11.66 5.20
C PHE A 67 25.76 -12.95 5.41
N LYS A 68 25.61 -13.36 6.67
CA LYS A 68 24.60 -14.35 7.06
C LYS A 68 23.20 -13.77 6.87
N GLU A 69 22.20 -14.64 6.71
CA GLU A 69 20.80 -14.23 6.53
C GLU A 69 20.34 -13.30 7.67
N GLY A 70 19.83 -12.12 7.27
CA GLY A 70 19.36 -11.05 8.14
C GLY A 70 20.45 -10.12 8.68
N ALA A 71 21.72 -10.49 8.55
CA ALA A 71 22.83 -9.70 9.08
C ALA A 71 23.14 -8.47 8.22
N ALA A 72 22.86 -8.50 6.91
CA ALA A 72 23.09 -7.34 6.05
C ALA A 72 22.11 -6.23 6.39
N TRP A 73 20.83 -6.55 6.58
CA TRP A 73 19.82 -5.59 7.04
C TRP A 73 20.22 -4.97 8.38
N ASP A 74 20.61 -5.79 9.36
CA ASP A 74 20.98 -5.32 10.69
C ASP A 74 22.28 -4.50 10.71
N HIS A 75 23.14 -4.69 9.72
CA HIS A 75 24.35 -3.90 9.56
C HIS A 75 24.05 -2.51 9.00
N TYR A 76 23.22 -2.42 7.96
CA TYR A 76 22.95 -1.16 7.26
C TYR A 76 21.78 -0.35 7.82
N VAL A 77 20.86 -0.97 8.57
CA VAL A 77 19.67 -0.30 9.09
C VAL A 77 19.66 -0.33 10.60
N SER A 78 19.70 0.86 11.21
CA SER A 78 19.69 1.00 12.66
C SER A 78 18.45 0.36 13.30
N LYS A 79 18.66 -0.34 14.41
CA LYS A 79 17.59 -0.95 15.21
C LYS A 79 16.65 0.08 15.83
N ASP A 80 17.10 1.32 15.96
CA ASP A 80 16.35 2.41 16.60
C ASP A 80 15.37 3.12 15.66
N VAL A 81 15.26 2.68 14.39
CA VAL A 81 14.18 3.08 13.49
C VAL A 81 12.88 2.54 14.07
N LEU A 82 12.16 3.38 14.82
CA LEU A 82 10.96 3.01 15.58
C LEU A 82 9.83 4.01 15.35
N HIS A 83 8.60 3.52 15.17
CA HIS A 83 7.41 4.34 15.29
C HIS A 83 7.16 4.74 16.76
N ALA A 84 6.86 6.02 16.99
CA ALA A 84 6.62 6.57 18.33
C ALA A 84 5.45 5.91 19.10
N SER A 85 4.55 5.17 18.43
CA SER A 85 3.33 4.61 19.04
C SER A 85 3.47 3.18 19.58
N VAL A 86 4.64 2.55 19.53
CA VAL A 86 4.84 1.18 20.06
C VAL A 86 5.95 1.22 21.12
N ARG A 87 5.59 1.74 22.31
CA ARG A 87 6.45 1.83 23.49
C ARG A 87 6.40 0.58 24.37
N GLU A 88 6.27 -0.62 23.80
CA GLU A 88 6.39 -1.86 24.57
C GLU A 88 7.77 -2.48 24.35
N ALA A 89 8.55 -2.53 25.43
CA ALA A 89 9.99 -2.77 25.49
C ALA A 89 10.38 -4.27 25.51
N GLY A 90 9.55 -5.16 24.96
CA GLY A 90 9.69 -6.61 25.16
C GLY A 90 10.34 -7.42 24.03
N ASP A 91 10.39 -6.92 22.80
CA ASP A 91 10.89 -7.71 21.66
C ASP A 91 12.24 -7.19 21.17
N GLU A 92 13.30 -7.98 21.40
CA GLU A 92 14.68 -7.77 20.92
C GLU A 92 14.81 -7.87 19.38
N VAL A 93 13.73 -8.26 18.68
CA VAL A 93 13.73 -8.39 17.22
C VAL A 93 13.77 -7.02 16.58
N ASN A 94 14.81 -6.76 15.76
CA ASN A 94 15.02 -5.52 15.02
C ASN A 94 13.73 -5.05 14.31
N ARG A 95 13.06 -4.03 14.87
CA ARG A 95 11.77 -3.52 14.40
C ARG A 95 11.88 -2.61 13.18
N SER A 96 13.09 -2.27 12.76
CA SER A 96 13.31 -1.34 11.65
C SER A 96 12.60 -1.80 10.37
N PHE A 97 12.60 -3.08 10.04
CA PHE A 97 11.91 -3.58 8.84
C PHE A 97 10.39 -3.37 8.92
N ILE A 98 9.79 -3.47 10.12
CA ILE A 98 8.36 -3.20 10.33
C ILE A 98 8.04 -1.74 9.94
N GLU A 99 8.94 -0.80 10.21
CA GLU A 99 8.74 0.60 9.82
C GLU A 99 8.75 0.79 8.31
N PHE A 100 9.59 0.05 7.58
CA PHE A 100 9.55 0.00 6.12
C PHE A 100 8.27 -0.63 5.59
N LEU A 101 7.72 -1.64 6.27
CA LEU A 101 6.41 -2.21 5.96
C LEU A 101 5.28 -1.18 6.18
N ARG A 102 5.32 -0.40 7.26
CA ARG A 102 4.30 0.65 7.55
C ARG A 102 4.20 1.72 6.47
N VAL A 103 5.30 1.97 5.75
CA VAL A 103 5.39 2.99 4.70
C VAL A 103 5.41 2.38 3.29
N SER A 104 4.96 1.14 3.12
CA SER A 104 4.90 0.45 1.82
C SER A 104 3.68 -0.46 1.70
N TRP A 105 3.41 -0.99 0.51
CA TRP A 105 2.40 -2.05 0.31
C TRP A 105 3.03 -3.44 0.19
N PHE A 106 4.12 -3.67 0.92
CA PHE A 106 4.75 -4.98 1.08
C PHE A 106 5.27 -5.52 -0.27
N ARG A 107 5.73 -4.61 -1.15
CA ARG A 107 6.32 -4.97 -2.45
C ARG A 107 7.84 -4.79 -2.40
N PRO A 108 8.62 -5.68 -3.03
CA PRO A 108 10.09 -5.57 -3.08
C PRO A 108 10.58 -4.21 -3.55
N ARG A 109 9.97 -3.67 -4.61
CA ARG A 109 10.31 -2.36 -5.17
C ARG A 109 10.10 -1.23 -4.16
N ASP A 110 9.04 -1.28 -3.36
CA ASP A 110 8.73 -0.20 -2.41
C ASP A 110 9.78 -0.18 -1.29
N ILE A 111 10.19 -1.35 -0.79
CA ILE A 111 11.26 -1.46 0.22
C ILE A 111 12.58 -0.92 -0.32
N ILE A 112 12.98 -1.33 -1.53
CA ILE A 112 14.21 -0.85 -2.18
C ILE A 112 14.14 0.67 -2.40
N ARG A 113 12.98 1.18 -2.84
CA ARG A 113 12.80 2.62 -3.05
C ARG A 113 12.90 3.40 -1.75
N SER A 114 12.32 2.90 -0.66
CA SER A 114 12.45 3.51 0.66
C SER A 114 13.90 3.53 1.13
N LEU A 115 14.69 2.47 0.87
CA LEU A 115 16.12 2.48 1.18
C LEU A 115 16.87 3.57 0.41
N HIS A 116 16.59 3.73 -0.88
CA HIS A 116 17.20 4.82 -1.68
C HIS A 116 16.77 6.22 -1.23
N ILE A 117 15.53 6.38 -0.78
CA ILE A 117 15.06 7.67 -0.22
C ILE A 117 15.79 7.96 1.10
N CYS A 118 16.00 6.95 1.95
CA CYS A 118 16.83 7.12 3.15
C CYS A 118 18.26 7.52 2.77
N GLN A 119 18.86 6.84 1.79
CA GLN A 119 20.23 7.09 1.33
C GLN A 119 20.43 8.51 0.81
N SER A 120 19.38 9.18 0.31
CA SER A 120 19.47 10.57 -0.13
C SER A 120 19.49 11.60 1.01
N GLN A 121 19.44 11.15 2.27
CA GLN A 121 19.56 12.03 3.43
C GLN A 121 21.02 12.08 3.90
N ASP A 122 21.52 13.27 4.24
CA ASP A 122 22.90 13.47 4.72
C ASP A 122 23.23 12.60 5.94
N SER A 123 22.25 12.28 6.78
CA SER A 123 22.41 11.43 7.96
C SER A 123 22.44 9.92 7.65
N CYS A 124 22.46 9.52 6.38
CA CYS A 124 22.30 8.15 5.91
C CYS A 124 23.30 7.73 4.81
N GLU A 125 24.48 8.36 4.74
CA GLU A 125 25.48 8.07 3.70
C GLU A 125 25.90 6.59 3.69
N GLU A 126 26.18 6.00 4.86
CA GLU A 126 26.59 4.60 5.00
C GLU A 126 25.51 3.71 5.66
N TYR A 127 24.74 4.27 6.61
CA TYR A 127 23.77 3.53 7.42
C TYR A 127 22.45 4.28 7.50
N VAL A 128 21.32 3.58 7.42
CA VAL A 128 20.01 4.17 7.67
C VAL A 128 19.86 4.44 9.17
N THR A 129 19.90 5.73 9.53
CA THR A 129 19.68 6.20 10.89
C THR A 129 18.20 6.49 11.14
N ARG A 130 17.80 6.50 12.42
CA ARG A 130 16.46 6.91 12.83
C ARG A 130 16.10 8.30 12.30
N GLU A 131 17.02 9.25 12.48
CA GLU A 131 16.81 10.64 12.04
C GLU A 131 16.61 10.73 10.53
N GLY A 132 17.43 10.03 9.75
CA GLY A 132 17.29 10.03 8.30
C GLY A 132 16.00 9.36 7.84
N PHE A 133 15.57 8.28 8.50
CA PHE A 133 14.26 7.67 8.22
C PHE A 133 13.09 8.62 8.52
N GLU A 134 13.12 9.30 9.67
CA GLU A 134 12.08 10.27 10.04
C GLU A 134 12.02 11.47 9.09
N ARG A 135 13.19 12.01 8.68
CA ARG A 135 13.28 13.07 7.67
C ARG A 135 12.76 12.59 6.32
N SER A 136 13.01 11.34 5.95
CA SER A 136 12.58 10.71 4.70
C SER A 136 11.07 10.57 4.54
N PHE A 137 10.29 10.70 5.62
CA PHE A 137 8.87 10.39 5.64
C PHE A 137 8.03 11.14 4.60
N LYS A 138 8.37 12.41 4.32
CA LYS A 138 7.71 13.18 3.26
C LYS A 138 7.88 12.50 1.90
N TRP A 139 9.12 12.13 1.55
CA TRP A 139 9.44 11.51 0.27
C TRP A 139 8.87 10.09 0.13
N PHE A 140 8.75 9.32 1.23
CA PHE A 140 8.00 8.06 1.20
C PHE A 140 6.54 8.28 0.81
N SER A 141 5.89 9.29 1.41
CA SER A 141 4.51 9.62 1.07
C SER A 141 4.35 10.10 -0.37
N ASP A 142 5.26 10.95 -0.85
CA ASP A 142 5.23 11.44 -2.22
C ASP A 142 5.43 10.28 -3.23
N TYR A 143 6.33 9.34 -2.94
CA TYR A 143 6.51 8.12 -3.75
C TYR A 143 5.26 7.25 -3.78
N LEU A 144 4.71 6.89 -2.61
CA LEU A 144 3.51 6.05 -2.55
C LEU A 144 2.33 6.73 -3.25
N TYR A 145 2.16 8.04 -3.05
CA TYR A 145 1.11 8.79 -3.72
C TYR A 145 1.28 8.78 -5.25
N GLY A 146 2.52 8.88 -5.75
CA GLY A 146 2.83 8.68 -7.16
C GLY A 146 2.42 7.30 -7.67
N GLU A 147 2.68 6.24 -6.90
CA GLU A 147 2.25 4.89 -7.26
C GLU A 147 0.72 4.71 -7.24
N VAL A 148 0.01 5.39 -6.32
CA VAL A 148 -1.46 5.45 -6.34
C VAL A 148 -1.92 6.13 -7.64
N LYS A 149 -1.29 7.24 -8.04
CA LYS A 149 -1.62 7.96 -9.28
C LYS A 149 -1.39 7.08 -10.52
N ASP A 150 -0.27 6.37 -10.57
CA ASP A 150 0.01 5.47 -11.69
C ASP A 150 -0.93 4.25 -11.71
N PHE A 151 -1.36 3.77 -10.55
CA PHE A 151 -2.40 2.74 -10.46
C PHE A 151 -3.75 3.25 -10.97
N SER A 152 -4.16 4.46 -10.55
CA SER A 152 -5.47 5.04 -10.82
C SER A 152 -5.66 5.49 -12.27
N ARG A 153 -4.58 5.87 -12.97
CA ARG A 153 -4.56 6.21 -14.41
C ARG A 153 -5.14 5.16 -15.34
N PHE A 154 -5.18 3.90 -14.89
CA PHE A 154 -5.82 2.81 -15.66
C PHE A 154 -7.36 2.85 -15.58
N TYR A 155 -7.92 3.57 -14.62
CA TYR A 155 -9.35 3.60 -14.31
C TYR A 155 -9.95 4.99 -14.47
N PHE A 156 -9.17 6.03 -14.23
CA PHE A 156 -9.62 7.43 -14.17
C PHE A 156 -8.69 8.33 -14.99
N SER A 157 -9.20 9.47 -15.43
CA SER A 157 -8.36 10.53 -15.99
C SER A 157 -7.53 11.19 -14.89
N ASP A 158 -6.45 11.89 -15.27
CA ASP A 158 -5.64 12.66 -14.33
C ASP A 158 -6.50 13.73 -13.61
N ASP A 159 -7.46 14.36 -14.31
CA ASP A 159 -8.40 15.33 -13.72
C ASP A 159 -9.26 14.71 -12.62
N THR A 160 -9.75 13.48 -12.83
CA THR A 160 -10.53 12.74 -11.83
C THR A 160 -9.67 12.37 -10.63
N PHE A 161 -8.38 12.09 -10.82
CA PHE A 161 -7.47 11.80 -9.71
C PHE A 161 -7.19 13.02 -8.84
N ASP A 162 -7.05 14.21 -9.43
CA ASP A 162 -6.86 15.46 -8.69
C ASP A 162 -8.05 15.77 -7.74
N LEU A 163 -9.23 15.21 -8.02
CA LEU A 163 -10.38 15.29 -7.11
C LEU A 163 -10.18 14.49 -5.82
N ILE A 164 -9.36 13.43 -5.84
CA ILE A 164 -9.07 12.62 -4.64
C ILE A 164 -8.36 13.48 -3.59
N GLU A 165 -7.38 14.32 -3.96
CA GLU A 165 -6.73 15.23 -3.01
C GLU A 165 -7.74 16.21 -2.38
N ARG A 166 -8.68 16.70 -3.19
CA ARG A 166 -9.73 17.60 -2.71
C ARG A 166 -10.67 16.90 -1.74
N PHE A 167 -11.03 15.64 -1.99
CA PHE A 167 -11.84 14.83 -1.08
C PHE A 167 -11.18 14.66 0.29
N PHE A 168 -9.87 14.39 0.33
CA PHE A 168 -9.15 14.24 1.60
C PHE A 168 -9.10 15.53 2.44
N SER A 169 -9.37 16.69 1.83
CA SER A 169 -9.56 17.95 2.56
C SER A 169 -10.86 17.98 3.39
N GLU A 170 -11.87 17.18 3.04
CA GLU A 170 -13.07 16.97 3.86
C GLU A 170 -12.82 15.94 4.97
N ILE A 171 -12.09 14.87 4.65
CA ILE A 171 -11.82 13.76 5.56
C ILE A 171 -10.84 14.13 6.69
N GLN A 172 -9.88 15.01 6.45
CA GLN A 172 -8.87 15.41 7.47
C GLN A 172 -9.49 15.99 8.76
N ARG A 173 -10.75 16.42 8.71
CA ARG A 173 -11.51 16.98 9.85
C ARG A 173 -12.07 15.92 10.78
N LEU A 174 -12.09 14.66 10.33
CA LEU A 174 -12.63 13.53 11.08
C LEU A 174 -11.56 12.96 12.02
N ASP A 175 -12.01 12.46 13.16
CA ASP A 175 -11.16 11.69 14.08
C ASP A 175 -11.18 10.19 13.74
N ILE A 176 -12.31 9.70 13.24
CA ILE A 176 -12.55 8.31 12.81
C ILE A 176 -13.35 8.39 11.50
N ILE A 177 -13.06 7.53 10.54
CA ILE A 177 -13.85 7.43 9.30
C ILE A 177 -14.86 6.29 9.47
N THR A 178 -16.14 6.62 9.52
CA THR A 178 -17.26 5.68 9.48
C THR A 178 -17.97 5.81 8.13
N TYR A 179 -18.76 4.82 7.74
CA TYR A 179 -19.53 4.95 6.51
C TYR A 179 -20.47 6.16 6.52
N GLU A 180 -21.14 6.45 7.64
CA GLU A 180 -22.03 7.60 7.77
C GLU A 180 -21.29 8.94 7.56
N ASN A 181 -20.17 9.16 8.24
CA ASN A 181 -19.45 10.42 8.10
C ASN A 181 -18.68 10.53 6.77
N TYR A 182 -18.35 9.40 6.16
CA TYR A 182 -17.86 9.32 4.79
C TYR A 182 -18.93 9.80 3.82
N MET A 183 -20.18 9.34 3.93
CA MET A 183 -21.30 9.78 3.08
C MET A 183 -21.53 11.29 3.19
N ASP A 184 -21.49 11.82 4.41
CA ASP A 184 -21.60 13.27 4.65
C ASP A 184 -20.43 14.05 4.01
N ALA A 185 -19.21 13.53 4.10
CA ALA A 185 -18.03 14.14 3.50
C ALA A 185 -18.07 14.07 1.97
N HIS A 186 -18.51 12.94 1.42
CA HIS A 186 -18.69 12.73 -0.02
C HIS A 186 -19.76 13.68 -0.58
N THR A 187 -20.91 13.80 0.07
CA THR A 187 -21.97 14.75 -0.33
C THR A 187 -21.43 16.19 -0.39
N ARG A 188 -20.75 16.65 0.66
CA ARG A 188 -20.12 17.99 0.66
C ARG A 188 -19.07 18.17 -0.43
N PHE A 189 -18.30 17.12 -0.71
CA PHE A 189 -17.28 17.12 -1.75
C PHE A 189 -17.92 17.25 -3.15
N ILE A 190 -18.96 16.48 -3.44
CA ILE A 190 -19.71 16.57 -4.69
C ILE A 190 -20.37 17.94 -4.85
N ASP A 191 -21.00 18.46 -3.80
CA ASP A 191 -21.61 19.79 -3.81
C ASP A 191 -20.58 20.89 -4.14
N LYS A 192 -19.38 20.81 -3.56
CA LYS A 192 -18.29 21.76 -3.84
C LYS A 192 -17.77 21.69 -5.27
N ILE A 193 -17.73 20.50 -5.86
CA ILE A 193 -17.30 20.35 -7.25
C ILE A 193 -18.38 20.87 -8.20
N LYS A 194 -19.64 20.48 -7.99
CA LYS A 194 -20.77 20.89 -8.83
C LYS A 194 -21.07 22.40 -8.74
N SER A 195 -20.78 23.03 -7.60
CA SER A 195 -20.90 24.49 -7.43
C SER A 195 -19.66 25.28 -7.86
N GLY A 196 -18.57 24.59 -8.25
CA GLY A 196 -17.32 25.20 -8.63
C GLY A 196 -17.28 25.73 -10.08
N PRO A 197 -16.26 26.54 -10.44
CA PRO A 197 -16.09 27.06 -11.79
C PRO A 197 -15.78 25.97 -12.83
N SER A 198 -15.22 24.84 -12.39
CA SER A 198 -15.04 23.63 -13.17
C SER A 198 -16.34 22.82 -13.17
N ASN A 199 -17.35 23.29 -13.91
CA ASN A 199 -18.60 22.56 -14.17
C ASN A 199 -18.35 21.40 -15.17
N SER A 200 -17.26 20.66 -14.97
CA SER A 200 -16.90 19.48 -15.73
C SER A 200 -17.82 18.33 -15.32
N SER A 201 -18.31 17.56 -16.30
CA SER A 201 -19.02 16.31 -16.03
C SER A 201 -18.13 15.42 -15.16
N LEU A 202 -18.58 15.16 -13.93
CA LEU A 202 -17.87 14.25 -13.04
C LEU A 202 -17.98 12.82 -13.59
N ASP A 203 -16.97 12.00 -13.34
CA ASP A 203 -17.09 10.57 -13.61
C ASP A 203 -18.24 10.00 -12.74
N PRO A 204 -19.22 9.28 -13.31
CA PRO A 204 -20.30 8.67 -12.55
C PRO A 204 -19.83 7.82 -11.37
N LYS A 205 -18.66 7.19 -11.47
CA LYS A 205 -18.07 6.39 -10.38
C LYS A 205 -17.56 7.22 -9.21
N VAL A 206 -17.29 8.50 -9.43
CA VAL A 206 -16.95 9.44 -8.35
C VAL A 206 -18.21 10.05 -7.76
N GLU A 207 -19.28 10.22 -8.56
CA GLU A 207 -20.58 10.69 -8.06
C GLU A 207 -21.29 9.66 -7.19
N ASP A 208 -21.13 8.38 -7.49
CA ASP A 208 -21.65 7.31 -6.65
C ASP A 208 -20.69 7.08 -5.45
N PRO A 209 -21.18 7.19 -4.20
CA PRO A 209 -20.34 7.06 -3.02
C PRO A 209 -19.79 5.64 -2.84
N ASP A 210 -20.53 4.59 -3.19
CA ASP A 210 -20.04 3.22 -3.00
C ASP A 210 -18.94 2.89 -4.02
N GLU A 211 -19.13 3.30 -5.27
CA GLU A 211 -18.11 3.19 -6.31
C GLU A 211 -16.88 4.04 -5.94
N PHE A 212 -17.06 5.27 -5.45
CA PHE A 212 -15.93 6.10 -5.04
C PHE A 212 -15.17 5.49 -3.87
N LEU A 213 -15.87 4.92 -2.89
CA LEU A 213 -15.25 4.19 -1.79
C LEU A 213 -14.47 2.97 -2.28
N GLN A 214 -15.05 2.20 -3.20
CA GLN A 214 -14.38 1.07 -3.85
C GLN A 214 -13.10 1.50 -4.58
N ILE A 215 -13.10 2.68 -5.21
CA ILE A 215 -11.92 3.24 -5.89
C ILE A 215 -10.80 3.50 -4.90
N LEU A 216 -11.11 4.16 -3.78
CA LEU A 216 -10.13 4.45 -2.73
C LEU A 216 -9.54 3.15 -2.16
N TYR A 217 -10.38 2.13 -1.97
CA TYR A 217 -9.97 0.82 -1.49
C TYR A 217 -9.11 0.06 -2.50
N SER A 218 -9.56 -0.09 -3.76
CA SER A 218 -8.81 -0.78 -4.82
C SER A 218 -7.46 -0.12 -5.13
N SER A 219 -7.35 1.19 -4.88
CA SER A 219 -6.10 1.97 -5.02
C SER A 219 -5.18 1.89 -3.79
N ASN A 220 -5.54 1.09 -2.78
CA ASN A 220 -4.80 0.93 -1.51
C ASN A 220 -4.61 2.23 -0.72
N ILE A 221 -5.52 3.19 -0.92
CA ILE A 221 -5.52 4.44 -0.15
C ILE A 221 -6.13 4.19 1.23
N ILE A 222 -7.24 3.43 1.26
CA ILE A 222 -7.96 3.10 2.49
C ILE A 222 -8.05 1.59 2.70
N CYS A 223 -8.22 1.18 3.95
CA CYS A 223 -8.74 -0.13 4.35
C CYS A 223 -10.12 0.01 4.97
N TRP A 224 -10.88 -1.07 4.99
CA TRP A 224 -12.02 -1.22 5.90
C TRP A 224 -11.61 -2.03 7.13
N ARG A 225 -12.32 -1.82 8.24
CA ARG A 225 -11.98 -2.39 9.54
C ARG A 225 -13.21 -3.07 10.11
N ALA A 226 -13.06 -4.32 10.54
CA ALA A 226 -14.12 -5.04 11.24
C ALA A 226 -13.61 -5.69 12.51
N GLU A 227 -14.50 -5.79 13.49
CA GLU A 227 -14.26 -6.56 14.70
C GLU A 227 -14.25 -8.05 14.37
N ASN A 228 -13.25 -8.75 14.87
CA ASN A 228 -13.14 -10.19 14.70
C ASN A 228 -13.73 -10.93 15.90
N GLU A 229 -13.86 -12.25 15.76
CA GLU A 229 -14.45 -13.12 16.78
C GLU A 229 -13.69 -13.12 18.12
N PHE A 230 -12.46 -12.60 18.13
CA PHE A 230 -11.59 -12.50 19.31
C PHE A 230 -11.61 -11.13 19.98
N GLY A 231 -12.47 -10.21 19.50
CA GLY A 231 -12.60 -8.86 20.05
C GLY A 231 -11.45 -7.91 19.67
N SER A 232 -10.62 -8.27 18.67
CA SER A 232 -9.69 -7.34 18.05
C SER A 232 -10.26 -6.79 16.73
N VAL A 233 -9.57 -5.81 16.13
CA VAL A 233 -9.99 -5.16 14.90
C VAL A 233 -9.02 -5.52 13.79
N ASP A 234 -9.52 -6.16 12.74
CA ASP A 234 -8.73 -6.53 11.57
C ASP A 234 -8.78 -5.42 10.52
N ASP A 235 -7.61 -5.11 9.93
CA ASP A 235 -7.46 -4.13 8.86
C ASP A 235 -7.43 -4.84 7.50
N TYR A 236 -8.49 -4.68 6.73
CA TYR A 236 -8.68 -5.34 5.45
C TYR A 236 -8.15 -4.46 4.32
N TRP A 237 -6.99 -4.83 3.76
CA TRP A 237 -6.32 -4.09 2.69
C TRP A 237 -6.49 -4.81 1.35
N ALA A 238 -6.88 -4.06 0.31
CA ALA A 238 -7.08 -4.63 -1.03
C ALA A 238 -5.86 -5.39 -1.56
N PHE A 239 -4.64 -4.89 -1.35
CA PHE A 239 -3.44 -5.59 -1.80
C PHE A 239 -3.15 -6.90 -1.06
N ARG A 240 -3.65 -7.09 0.18
CA ARG A 240 -3.51 -8.33 0.96
C ARG A 240 -4.58 -9.36 0.64
N GLU A 241 -5.79 -8.89 0.32
CA GLU A 241 -6.90 -9.78 -0.06
C GLU A 241 -6.78 -10.35 -1.47
N ARG A 242 -5.96 -9.74 -2.32
CA ARG A 242 -5.76 -10.22 -3.69
C ARG A 242 -5.15 -11.61 -3.70
N SER A 243 -5.82 -12.52 -4.39
CA SER A 243 -5.41 -13.91 -4.56
C SER A 243 -5.76 -14.42 -5.97
N ALA A 244 -5.32 -15.62 -6.32
CA ALA A 244 -5.67 -16.25 -7.61
C ALA A 244 -7.20 -16.43 -7.78
N THR A 245 -7.95 -16.52 -6.68
CA THR A 245 -9.41 -16.68 -6.66
C THR A 245 -10.16 -15.36 -6.50
N GLN A 246 -9.51 -14.32 -5.98
CA GLN A 246 -10.09 -13.01 -5.72
C GLN A 246 -9.14 -11.92 -6.25
N LEU A 247 -9.30 -11.56 -7.54
CA LEU A 247 -8.41 -10.61 -8.22
C LEU A 247 -8.79 -9.13 -7.93
N ASP A 248 -10.08 -8.86 -7.71
CA ASP A 248 -10.62 -7.53 -7.38
C ASP A 248 -11.46 -7.59 -6.10
N PRO A 249 -10.83 -7.52 -4.91
CA PRO A 249 -11.53 -7.54 -3.63
C PRO A 249 -12.49 -6.34 -3.50
N LYS A 250 -13.60 -6.55 -2.80
CA LYS A 250 -14.63 -5.52 -2.59
C LYS A 250 -14.49 -4.86 -1.23
N VAL A 251 -14.76 -3.56 -1.18
CA VAL A 251 -14.74 -2.81 0.07
C VAL A 251 -15.93 -3.23 0.95
N GLY A 252 -15.69 -3.40 2.25
CA GLY A 252 -16.76 -3.63 3.22
C GLY A 252 -17.57 -2.35 3.46
N LEU A 253 -18.82 -2.32 3.01
CA LEU A 253 -19.75 -1.20 3.25
C LEU A 253 -20.22 -1.17 4.71
N TYR A 254 -20.65 0.02 5.16
CA TYR A 254 -21.15 0.25 6.53
C TYR A 254 -20.11 -0.02 7.64
N GLN A 255 -18.82 -0.03 7.29
CA GLN A 255 -17.73 -0.28 8.22
C GLN A 255 -17.05 1.01 8.70
N LYS A 256 -16.02 0.83 9.54
CA LYS A 256 -15.01 1.85 9.82
C LYS A 256 -13.89 1.75 8.79
N TYR A 257 -13.23 2.85 8.50
CA TYR A 257 -12.14 2.92 7.54
C TYR A 257 -10.92 3.61 8.15
N ALA A 258 -9.76 3.36 7.57
CA ALA A 258 -8.54 4.08 7.88
C ALA A 258 -7.70 4.29 6.62
N VAL A 259 -6.93 5.37 6.59
CA VAL A 259 -6.05 5.70 5.48
C VAL A 259 -4.67 5.09 5.70
N HIS A 260 -4.01 4.67 4.63
CA HIS A 260 -2.68 4.07 4.70
C HIS A 260 -1.67 5.06 5.32
N TYR A 261 -0.95 4.62 6.36
CA TYR A 261 0.02 5.45 7.07
C TYR A 261 1.05 6.11 6.16
N GLY A 262 1.55 5.35 5.19
CA GLY A 262 2.50 5.85 4.21
C GLY A 262 2.00 7.05 3.39
N LEU A 263 0.69 7.25 3.22
CA LEU A 263 0.12 8.36 2.44
C LEU A 263 -0.12 9.64 3.26
N ARG A 264 0.12 9.59 4.58
CA ARG A 264 -0.27 10.65 5.53
C ARG A 264 0.23 12.04 5.13
N ARG A 265 1.50 12.17 4.72
CA ARG A 265 2.06 13.51 4.40
C ARG A 265 1.56 14.03 3.07
N ALA A 266 1.48 13.17 2.06
CA ALA A 266 1.01 13.54 0.72
C ALA A 266 -0.44 14.02 0.75
N LEU A 267 -1.31 13.30 1.47
CA LEU A 267 -2.72 13.65 1.64
C LEU A 267 -2.99 14.66 2.76
N ARG A 268 -1.95 15.20 3.41
CA ARG A 268 -2.04 16.20 4.50
C ARG A 268 -2.94 15.79 5.66
N LEU A 269 -2.89 14.52 6.05
CA LEU A 269 -3.78 13.95 7.05
C LEU A 269 -3.23 14.04 8.48
N THR A 270 -4.15 14.05 9.44
CA THR A 270 -3.82 13.95 10.87
C THR A 270 -3.42 12.52 11.23
N SER A 271 -2.73 12.33 12.35
CA SER A 271 -2.30 11.00 12.81
C SER A 271 -3.45 10.10 13.29
N LYS A 272 -4.68 10.63 13.46
CA LYS A 272 -5.81 9.89 14.03
C LYS A 272 -6.50 8.96 13.02
N ILE A 273 -6.56 9.38 11.76
CA ILE A 273 -7.29 8.68 10.70
C ILE A 273 -6.41 7.73 9.87
N VAL A 274 -5.11 7.65 10.21
CA VAL A 274 -4.16 6.80 9.50
C VAL A 274 -3.85 5.54 10.30
N THR A 275 -3.64 4.42 9.61
CA THR A 275 -3.18 3.18 10.21
C THR A 275 -2.09 2.55 9.36
N GLY A 276 -1.11 1.93 10.03
CA GLY A 276 -0.19 1.02 9.35
C GLY A 276 -0.88 -0.30 9.08
N VAL A 277 -0.37 -1.07 8.13
CA VAL A 277 -0.85 -2.43 7.84
C VAL A 277 -0.47 -3.33 9.00
N LYS A 278 -1.37 -3.51 9.96
CA LYS A 278 -1.16 -4.38 11.13
C LYS A 278 -1.56 -5.83 10.79
N ASP A 279 -1.15 -6.72 11.69
CA ASP A 279 -1.63 -8.10 11.75
C ASP A 279 -3.11 -8.14 12.14
#